data_AF-A0A822GFG6-F1
#
_entry.id   AF-A0A822GFG6-F1
#
_cell.length_a   1.000
_cell.length_b   1.000
_cell.length_c   1.000
_cell.angle_alpha   90.00
_cell.angle_beta   90.00
_cell.angle_gamma   90.00
#
_symmetry.space_group_name_H-M   'P 1'
#
loop_
_entity.id
_entity.type
_entity.pdbx_description
1 polymer ?
#
loop_
_entity_poly.entity_id
_entity_poly.type
_entity_poly.pdbx_seq_one_letter_code
_entity_poly.pdbx_strand_id
1 'polypeptide(L)'
;LSSFITNRCIITGDFNIDIEKDGDKAERLLEWMDTCSLGPFVPDSNTSLRSDRTIDYALAAGMNLSIQTSEDDTSSDHKPLLMVLACDTVLKRQGSRIIWSVFSLMLSYTYAFWEKVWNSGP
;
A
#
# COMPACT_ATOMS: atom_id res chain seq x y z
N LEU A 1 -8.49 -7.88 -8.03
CA LEU A 1 -7.52 -7.81 -6.91
C LEU A 1 -7.92 -8.68 -5.73
N SER A 2 -9.20 -8.77 -5.39
CA SER A 2 -9.71 -9.59 -4.28
C SER A 2 -9.22 -11.04 -4.28
N SER A 3 -9.04 -11.66 -5.45
CA SER A 3 -8.49 -13.02 -5.57
C SER A 3 -7.03 -13.19 -5.12
N PHE A 4 -6.28 -12.08 -5.01
CA PHE A 4 -4.88 -12.05 -4.58
C PHE A 4 -4.71 -11.55 -3.14
N ILE A 5 -5.81 -11.11 -2.51
CA ILE A 5 -5.80 -10.67 -1.13
C ILE A 5 -5.86 -11.90 -0.24
N THR A 6 -4.86 -12.01 0.64
CA THR A 6 -4.77 -13.07 1.63
C THR A 6 -4.83 -12.44 3.01
N ASN A 7 -4.91 -13.28 4.04
CA ASN A 7 -4.93 -12.86 5.43
C ASN A 7 -3.64 -12.13 5.87
N ARG A 8 -2.59 -12.14 5.02
CA ARG A 8 -1.29 -11.50 5.21
C ARG A 8 -0.78 -10.95 3.88
N CYS A 9 -1.18 -9.74 3.54
CA CYS A 9 -0.71 -9.06 2.33
C CYS A 9 -0.53 -7.57 2.54
N ILE A 10 0.27 -6.96 1.67
CA ILE A 10 0.43 -5.51 1.55
C ILE A 10 0.26 -5.16 0.07
N ILE A 11 -0.55 -4.15 -0.20
CA ILE A 11 -0.75 -3.54 -1.52
C ILE A 11 -0.24 -2.10 -1.41
N THR A 12 0.67 -1.70 -2.29
CA THR A 12 1.28 -0.36 -2.25
C THR A 12 1.18 0.29 -3.61
N GLY A 13 0.91 1.59 -3.67
CA GLY A 13 0.97 2.33 -4.92
C GLY A 13 0.25 3.66 -4.85
N ASP A 14 0.19 4.29 -6.02
CA ASP A 14 -0.64 5.46 -6.28
C ASP A 14 -2.10 5.01 -6.48
N PHE A 15 -2.96 5.33 -5.52
CA PHE A 15 -4.39 5.06 -5.60
C PHE A 15 -5.16 6.21 -6.27
N ASN A 16 -4.52 7.37 -6.46
CA ASN A 16 -5.12 8.62 -6.90
C ASN A 16 -6.35 9.06 -6.07
N ILE A 17 -6.49 8.51 -4.87
CA ILE A 17 -7.60 8.73 -3.95
C ILE A 17 -7.02 9.18 -2.62
N ASP A 18 -7.32 10.42 -2.22
CA ASP A 18 -7.02 10.94 -0.89
C ASP A 18 -8.17 10.54 0.04
N ILE A 19 -7.89 9.65 1.00
CA ILE A 19 -8.90 9.01 1.85
C ILE A 19 -9.68 10.06 2.68
N GLU A 20 -9.07 11.19 3.00
CA GLU A 20 -9.70 12.24 3.80
C GLU A 20 -10.44 13.28 2.94
N LYS A 21 -10.02 13.49 1.68
CA LYS A 21 -10.48 14.62 0.86
C LYS A 21 -11.46 14.24 -0.26
N ASP A 22 -11.48 13.00 -0.72
CA ASP A 22 -12.18 12.62 -1.94
C ASP A 22 -13.62 12.09 -1.76
N GLY A 23 -14.20 12.23 -0.56
CA GLY A 23 -15.61 11.92 -0.29
C GLY A 23 -16.03 10.53 -0.78
N ASP A 24 -17.05 10.46 -1.65
CA ASP A 24 -17.62 9.23 -2.20
C ASP A 24 -16.58 8.27 -2.82
N LYS A 25 -15.49 8.79 -3.42
CA LYS A 25 -14.44 7.93 -3.98
C LYS A 25 -13.66 7.22 -2.87
N ALA A 26 -13.34 7.95 -1.80
CA ALA A 26 -12.69 7.39 -0.63
C ALA A 26 -13.61 6.39 0.08
N GLU A 27 -14.90 6.71 0.22
CA GLU A 27 -15.90 5.82 0.82
C GLU A 27 -15.97 4.48 0.09
N ARG A 28 -16.07 4.49 -1.25
CA ARG A 28 -16.08 3.26 -2.06
C ARG A 28 -14.80 2.43 -1.92
N LEU A 29 -13.65 3.09 -1.76
CA LEU A 29 -12.38 2.40 -1.52
C LEU A 29 -12.37 1.74 -0.14
N LEU A 30 -12.83 2.46 0.89
CA LEU A 30 -12.93 1.96 2.26
C LEU A 30 -13.91 0.78 2.36
N GLU A 31 -15.07 0.86 1.71
CA GLU A 31 -16.02 -0.27 1.63
C GLU A 31 -15.37 -1.51 1.00
N TRP A 32 -14.66 -1.34 -0.12
CA TRP A 32 -13.94 -2.45 -0.75
C TRP A 32 -12.86 -3.02 0.18
N MET A 33 -12.12 -2.16 0.88
CA MET A 33 -11.11 -2.58 1.86
C MET A 33 -11.73 -3.40 2.99
N ASP A 34 -12.88 -2.98 3.52
CA ASP A 34 -13.61 -3.70 4.57
C ASP A 34 -14.02 -5.10 4.10
N THR A 35 -14.54 -5.24 2.87
CA THR A 35 -14.86 -6.57 2.30
C THR A 35 -13.65 -7.50 2.19
N CYS A 36 -12.45 -6.93 2.17
CA CYS A 36 -11.19 -7.62 2.00
C CYS A 36 -10.37 -7.70 3.30
N SER A 37 -10.89 -7.19 4.43
CA SER A 37 -10.16 -7.07 5.70
C SER A 37 -8.82 -6.32 5.57
N LEU A 38 -8.79 -5.28 4.74
CA LEU A 38 -7.64 -4.40 4.54
C LEU A 38 -7.79 -3.12 5.37
N GLY A 39 -6.69 -2.65 5.95
CA GLY A 39 -6.59 -1.34 6.58
C GLY A 39 -5.63 -0.42 5.81
N PRO A 40 -5.89 0.91 5.75
CA PRO A 40 -4.98 1.84 5.12
C PRO A 40 -3.82 2.19 6.05
N PHE A 41 -2.63 2.34 5.47
CA PHE A 41 -1.43 2.87 6.09
C PHE A 41 -1.03 4.11 5.30
N VAL A 42 -1.50 5.26 5.78
CA VAL A 42 -1.31 6.57 5.17
C VAL A 42 -0.12 7.27 5.84
N PRO A 43 0.82 7.87 5.10
CA PRO A 43 1.89 8.66 5.70
C PRO A 43 1.37 10.00 6.22
N ASP A 44 2.04 10.56 7.21
CA ASP A 44 1.67 11.85 7.84
C ASP A 44 1.85 13.07 6.92
N SER A 45 2.45 12.90 5.74
CA SER A 45 2.73 13.99 4.81
C SER A 45 2.25 13.68 3.39
N ASN A 46 1.91 14.74 2.66
CA ASN A 46 1.45 14.66 1.27
C ASN A 46 2.48 13.92 0.40
N THR A 47 1.98 13.03 -0.45
CA THR A 47 2.78 12.22 -1.36
C THR A 47 2.87 12.81 -2.75
N SER A 48 1.86 13.58 -3.19
CA SER A 48 1.91 14.35 -4.44
C SER A 48 2.45 15.76 -4.22
N LEU A 49 3.55 16.11 -4.88
CA LEU A 49 4.15 17.46 -4.88
C LEU A 49 3.36 18.46 -5.73
N ARG A 50 2.51 17.98 -6.65
CA ARG A 50 1.71 18.84 -7.54
C ARG A 50 0.37 19.25 -6.93
N SER A 51 -0.24 18.37 -6.14
CA SER A 51 -1.62 18.53 -5.70
C SER A 51 -1.79 18.66 -4.19
N ASP A 52 -0.71 18.53 -3.41
CA ASP A 52 -0.78 18.53 -1.94
C ASP A 52 -1.80 17.52 -1.40
N ARG A 53 -1.82 16.34 -2.02
CA ARG A 53 -2.69 15.21 -1.67
C ARG A 53 -1.87 14.00 -1.25
N THR A 54 -2.47 13.19 -0.39
CA THR A 54 -1.90 11.91 0.03
C THR A 54 -2.59 10.78 -0.73
N ILE A 55 -2.05 10.47 -1.91
CA ILE A 55 -2.63 9.51 -2.86
C ILE A 55 -1.79 8.23 -3.03
N ASP A 56 -0.51 8.30 -2.70
CA ASP A 56 0.35 7.13 -2.53
C ASP A 56 0.31 6.65 -1.08
N TYR A 57 -0.01 5.38 -0.87
CA TYR A 57 0.01 4.76 0.46
C TYR A 57 0.05 3.22 0.34
N ALA A 58 -0.10 2.54 1.47
CA ALA A 58 -0.23 1.09 1.53
C ALA A 58 -1.58 0.67 2.09
N LEU A 59 -2.07 -0.49 1.68
CA LEU A 59 -3.20 -1.20 2.27
C LEU A 59 -2.66 -2.55 2.77
N ALA A 60 -3.00 -2.98 3.98
CA ALA A 60 -2.53 -4.26 4.49
C ALA A 60 -3.60 -5.04 5.25
N ALA A 61 -3.51 -6.37 5.18
CA ALA A 61 -4.30 -7.32 5.95
C ALA A 61 -3.36 -8.12 6.87
N GLY A 62 -3.69 -8.22 8.15
CA GLY A 62 -3.00 -9.09 9.11
C GLY A 62 -1.50 -8.83 9.30
N MET A 63 -1.03 -7.62 8.95
CA MET A 63 0.36 -7.18 9.11
C MET A 63 0.39 -5.77 9.70
N ASN A 64 1.42 -5.47 10.50
CA ASN A 64 1.67 -4.12 11.00
C ASN A 64 2.81 -3.48 10.21
N LEU A 65 2.58 -2.25 9.76
CA LEU A 65 3.49 -1.49 8.92
C LEU A 65 3.65 -0.09 9.53
N SER A 66 4.86 0.44 9.49
CA SER A 66 5.10 1.88 9.63
C SER A 66 5.42 2.46 8.26
N ILE A 67 4.81 3.59 7.91
CA ILE A 67 4.99 4.25 6.62
C ILE A 67 5.28 5.73 6.82
N GLN A 68 6.18 6.27 6.02
CA GLN A 68 6.47 7.70 5.99
C GLN A 68 6.92 8.11 4.57
N THR A 69 6.78 9.39 4.25
CA THR A 69 7.41 9.97 3.06
C THR A 69 8.90 10.18 3.30
N SER A 70 9.73 10.01 2.26
CA SER A 70 11.10 10.51 2.30
C SER A 70 11.14 12.04 2.19
N GLU A 71 12.10 12.66 2.87
CA GLU A 71 12.44 14.08 2.72
C GLU A 71 13.49 14.32 1.61
N ASP A 72 14.00 13.27 0.99
CA ASP A 72 14.98 13.36 -0.08
C ASP A 72 14.40 14.02 -1.34
N ASP A 73 15.26 14.75 -2.07
CA ASP A 73 14.92 15.29 -3.38
C ASP A 73 14.56 14.17 -4.37
N THR A 74 13.50 14.40 -5.13
CA THR A 74 13.00 13.49 -6.16
C THR A 74 12.78 14.24 -7.47
N SER A 75 13.08 13.61 -8.60
CA SER A 75 12.72 14.14 -9.92
C SER A 75 11.27 13.83 -10.32
N SER A 76 10.58 13.01 -9.52
CA SER A 76 9.17 12.69 -9.68
C SER A 76 8.29 13.79 -9.07
N ASP A 77 7.05 13.91 -9.52
CA ASP A 77 6.01 14.67 -8.84
C ASP A 77 5.43 13.94 -7.61
N HIS A 78 5.94 12.75 -7.30
CA HIS A 78 5.59 11.98 -6.11
C HIS A 78 6.79 11.82 -5.18
N LYS A 79 6.56 11.96 -3.88
CA LYS A 79 7.55 11.67 -2.83
C LYS A 79 7.73 10.17 -2.68
N PRO A 80 8.98 9.67 -2.59
CA PRO A 80 9.23 8.28 -2.26
C PRO A 80 8.61 7.89 -0.91
N LEU A 81 8.11 6.66 -0.82
CA LEU A 81 7.59 6.08 0.42
C LEU A 81 8.61 5.14 1.05
N LEU A 82 8.84 5.31 2.34
CA LEU A 82 9.61 4.41 3.18
C LEU A 82 8.64 3.59 4.03
N MET A 83 8.78 2.27 3.98
CA MET A 83 7.89 1.31 4.64
C MET A 83 8.71 0.33 5.47
N VAL A 84 8.38 0.20 6.75
CA VAL A 84 9.02 -0.73 7.68
C VAL A 84 8.00 -1.77 8.12
N LEU A 85 8.28 -3.03 7.78
CA LEU A 85 7.48 -4.17 8.20
C LEU A 85 7.93 -4.64 9.59
N ALA A 86 7.01 -4.68 10.55
CA ALA A 86 7.27 -5.32 11.82
C ALA A 86 7.24 -6.85 11.62
N CYS A 87 8.40 -7.48 11.66
CA CYS A 87 8.52 -8.94 11.62
C CYS A 87 8.88 -9.45 13.01
N ASP A 88 8.08 -10.39 13.54
CA ASP A 88 8.50 -11.20 14.69
C ASP A 88 9.79 -11.93 14.30
N THR A 89 10.90 -11.51 14.89
CA THR A 89 12.18 -12.18 14.67
C THR A 89 12.07 -13.54 15.34
N VAL A 90 12.04 -14.62 14.56
CA VAL A 90 12.10 -15.97 15.13
C VAL A 90 13.39 -16.06 15.97
N LEU A 91 13.23 -16.20 17.29
CA LEU A 91 14.31 -16.39 18.25
C LEU A 91 15.32 -17.40 17.69
N LYS A 92 16.58 -16.96 17.50
CA LYS A 92 17.68 -17.79 17.02
C LYS A 92 17.77 -19.09 17.84
N ARG A 93 17.38 -20.23 17.27
CA ARG A 93 17.84 -21.54 17.77
C ARG A 93 19.24 -21.76 17.20
N GLN A 94 20.24 -21.93 18.07
CA GLN A 94 21.59 -22.34 17.63
C GLN A 94 21.46 -23.60 16.75
N GLY A 95 21.95 -23.53 15.52
CA GLY A 95 21.97 -24.65 14.57
C GLY A 95 20.98 -24.58 13.40
N SER A 96 20.05 -23.61 13.34
CA SER A 96 19.20 -23.44 12.16
C SER A 96 19.84 -22.50 11.13
N ARG A 97 20.07 -23.04 9.92
CA ARG A 97 20.45 -22.25 8.74
C ARG A 97 19.19 -21.56 8.22
N ILE A 98 18.99 -20.29 8.58
CA ILE A 98 17.86 -19.51 8.07
C ILE A 98 18.19 -19.04 6.66
N ILE A 99 17.55 -19.66 5.66
CA ILE A 99 17.51 -19.16 4.29
C ILE A 99 16.33 -18.17 4.23
N TRP A 100 16.64 -16.88 4.18
CA TRP A 100 15.64 -15.84 3.91
C TRP A 100 15.35 -15.83 2.40
N SER A 101 14.44 -16.67 1.94
CA SER A 101 13.87 -16.53 0.59
C SER A 101 12.69 -15.57 0.67
N VAL A 102 12.95 -14.26 0.72
CA VAL A 102 11.89 -13.26 0.55
C VAL A 102 11.57 -13.20 -0.94
N PHE A 103 10.58 -13.99 -1.39
CA PHE A 103 9.98 -13.78 -2.69
C PHE A 103 9.03 -12.58 -2.57
N SER A 104 9.53 -11.39 -2.91
CA SER A 104 8.65 -10.24 -3.13
C SER A 104 8.02 -10.38 -4.51
N LEU A 105 6.76 -10.82 -4.56
CA LEU A 105 5.95 -10.70 -5.78
C LEU A 105 5.46 -9.26 -5.86
N MET A 106 6.21 -8.42 -6.59
CA MET A 106 5.83 -7.03 -6.82
C MET A 106 4.94 -6.97 -8.06
N LEU A 107 3.65 -6.73 -7.87
CA LEU A 107 2.70 -6.46 -8.96
C LEU A 107 2.44 -4.96 -8.99
N SER A 108 3.04 -4.28 -9.97
CA SER A 108 2.77 -2.86 -10.24
C SER A 108 1.59 -2.77 -11.19
N TYR A 109 0.54 -2.07 -10.78
CA TYR A 109 -0.63 -1.78 -11.60
C TYR A 109 -0.59 -0.32 -12.04
N THR A 110 -0.79 -0.07 -13.34
CA THR A 110 -0.74 1.28 -13.91
C THR A 110 -2.13 1.92 -13.91
N TYR A 111 -2.20 3.24 -14.11
CA TYR A 111 -3.46 3.97 -14.31
C TYR A 111 -4.39 3.27 -15.31
N ALA A 112 -3.86 2.82 -16.45
CA ALA A 112 -4.64 2.13 -17.48
C ALA A 112 -5.26 0.80 -17.00
N PHE A 113 -4.63 0.12 -16.04
CA PHE A 113 -5.21 -1.07 -15.42
C PHE A 113 -6.40 -0.70 -14.55
N TRP A 114 -6.26 0.30 -13.68
CA TRP A 114 -7.31 0.73 -12.76
C TRP A 114 -8.50 1.36 -13.47
N GLU A 115 -8.24 2.21 -14.47
CA GLU A 115 -9.26 2.78 -15.33
C GLU A 115 -10.11 1.68 -16.00
N LYS A 116 -9.47 0.62 -16.50
CA LYS A 116 -10.18 -0.52 -17.08
C LYS A 116 -11.03 -1.26 -16.05
N VAL A 117 -10.53 -1.46 -14.83
CA VAL A 117 -11.26 -2.15 -13.75
C VAL A 117 -12.46 -1.33 -13.25
N TRP A 118 -12.30 -0.01 -13.10
CA TRP A 118 -13.39 0.87 -12.72
C TRP A 118 -14.49 0.95 -13.78
N ASN A 119 -14.10 0.94 -15.06
CA ASN A 119 -15.02 1.01 -16.18
C ASN A 119 -15.70 -0.34 -16.51
N SER A 120 -15.19 -1.47 -16.00
CA SER A 120 -15.80 -2.78 -16.28
C SER A 120 -17.09 -3.05 -15.50
N GLY A 121 -17.47 -2.22 -14.52
CA GLY A 121 -18.67 -2.46 -13.69
C GLY A 121 -18.57 -3.76 -12.87
N PRO A 122 -19.56 -4.05 -11.99
CA PRO A 122 -19.60 -5.32 -11.25
C PRO A 122 -19.78 -6.55 -12.15
#